data_AF-A0A9E4VG60-F1
#
_entry.id   AF-A0A9E4VG60-F1
#
_cell.length_a   1.000
_cell.length_b   1.000
_cell.length_c   1.000
_cell.angle_alpha   90.00
_cell.angle_beta   90.00
_cell.angle_gamma   90.00
#
_symmetry.space_group_name_H-M   'P 1'
#
loop_
_entity.id
_entity.type
_entity.pdbx_description
1 polymer ?
#
loop_
_entity_poly.entity_id
_entity_poly.type
_entity_poly.pdbx_seq_one_letter_code
_entity_poly.pdbx_strand_id
1 'polypeptide(L)'
;MGYADGRHDSPADTKDRLTRVGSKYRATPTGVADGDNVYLLVDSGGRLITRAQYRAATFKVIDAVAITAGTPATVWTPASGKTVRLLGWALSSTAGAALEFQDSGTPGTVIAQTPLLAAAGVHNSPDIGEGVALAAADNTLELDVTATSTVSGMVFGVEE
;
A
#
# COMPACT_ATOMS: atom_id res chain seq x y z
N MET A 1 35.13 18.63 23.44
CA MET A 1 34.28 19.81 23.15
C MET A 1 32.85 19.42 23.44
N GLY A 2 32.20 20.05 24.43
CA GLY A 2 30.78 19.85 24.66
C GLY A 2 30.00 20.74 23.70
N TYR A 3 29.18 20.15 22.83
CA TYR A 3 28.14 20.91 22.15
C TYR A 3 27.06 21.22 23.17
N ALA A 4 27.01 22.47 23.62
CA ALA A 4 25.88 22.99 24.38
C ALA A 4 25.06 23.84 23.41
N ASP A 5 24.14 23.19 22.69
CA ASP A 5 23.15 23.91 21.92
C ASP A 5 22.30 24.76 22.89
N GLY A 6 22.11 26.03 22.53
CA GLY A 6 21.28 26.94 23.29
C GLY A 6 19.84 26.42 23.40
N ARG A 7 19.03 27.08 24.22
CA ARG A 7 17.63 26.70 24.41
C ARG A 7 16.86 26.89 23.09
N HIS A 8 16.68 25.82 22.31
CA HIS A 8 15.93 25.80 21.04
C HIS A 8 14.40 25.75 21.26
N ASP A 9 13.90 26.54 22.20
CA ASP A 9 12.48 26.58 22.55
C ASP A 9 11.80 27.90 22.20
N SER A 10 12.48 28.76 21.44
CA SER A 10 11.90 29.99 20.95
C SER A 10 10.88 29.71 19.83
N PRO A 11 9.77 30.47 19.74
CA PRO A 11 8.86 30.40 18.60
C PRO A 11 9.53 30.63 17.24
N ALA A 12 10.67 31.34 17.22
CA ALA A 12 11.48 31.54 16.02
C ALA A 12 12.17 30.24 15.55
N ASP A 13 12.59 29.38 16.49
CA ASP A 13 13.23 28.09 16.20
C ASP A 13 12.21 27.02 15.80
N THR A 14 11.06 26.99 16.49
CA THR A 14 10.01 25.98 16.23
C THR A 14 9.07 26.38 15.11
N LYS A 15 9.04 27.67 14.72
CA LYS A 15 8.12 28.28 13.76
C LYS A 15 6.65 27.90 14.02
N ASP A 16 6.26 27.77 15.28
CA ASP A 16 4.94 27.28 15.75
C ASP A 16 4.56 25.86 15.28
N ARG A 17 5.52 25.07 14.78
CA ARG A 17 5.28 23.69 14.29
C ARG A 17 5.43 22.63 15.37
N LEU A 18 5.97 22.99 16.54
CA LEU A 18 6.19 22.10 17.67
C LEU A 18 5.52 22.66 18.92
N THR A 19 4.63 21.87 19.52
CA THR A 19 4.00 22.18 20.81
C THR A 19 4.73 21.45 21.93
N ARG A 20 5.00 22.13 23.05
CA ARG A 20 5.66 21.51 24.20
C ARG A 20 4.62 20.76 25.06
N VAL A 21 4.86 19.48 25.31
CA VAL A 21 4.01 18.61 26.15
C VAL A 21 4.88 18.01 27.26
N GLY A 22 4.81 18.61 28.45
CA GLY A 22 5.71 18.26 29.56
C GLY A 22 7.17 18.50 29.20
N SER A 23 8.00 17.46 29.28
CA SER A 23 9.42 17.49 28.91
C SER A 23 9.69 17.17 27.43
N LYS A 24 8.66 16.99 26.60
CA LYS A 24 8.77 16.58 25.18
C LYS A 24 8.28 17.68 24.25
N TYR A 25 8.77 17.68 23.01
CA TYR A 25 8.19 18.43 21.90
C TYR A 25 7.33 17.50 21.04
N ARG A 26 6.13 17.96 20.68
CA ARG A 26 5.19 17.27 19.81
C ARG A 26 5.03 18.06 18.51
N ALA A 27 5.38 17.43 17.39
CA ALA A 27 4.90 17.86 16.09
C ALA A 27 3.52 17.24 15.85
N THR A 28 2.64 17.96 15.14
CA THR A 28 1.42 17.36 14.56
C THR A 28 1.71 17.16 13.07
N PRO A 29 2.13 15.96 12.63
CA PRO A 29 2.34 15.72 11.22
C PRO A 29 0.98 15.81 10.52
N THR A 30 0.94 16.47 9.36
CA THR A 30 -0.26 16.51 8.53
C THR A 30 -0.42 15.16 7.82
N GLY A 31 -1.62 14.58 7.85
CA GLY A 31 -1.92 13.34 7.13
C GLY A 31 -1.49 12.06 7.83
N VAL A 32 -1.37 12.07 9.17
CA VAL A 32 -1.20 10.85 9.98
C VAL A 32 -2.33 10.76 10.99
N ALA A 33 -2.92 9.58 11.13
CA ALA A 33 -3.92 9.26 12.13
C ALA A 33 -3.27 8.65 13.39
N ASP A 34 -4.00 8.67 14.50
CA ASP A 34 -3.57 7.99 15.72
C ASP A 34 -3.41 6.48 15.45
N GLY A 35 -2.21 5.95 15.71
CA GLY A 35 -1.88 4.55 15.46
C GLY A 35 -1.02 4.30 14.20
N ASP A 36 -0.82 5.31 13.35
CA ASP A 36 0.03 5.19 12.17
C ASP A 36 1.51 5.07 12.52
N ASN A 37 2.24 4.31 11.70
CA ASN A 37 3.70 4.28 11.73
C ASN A 37 4.26 5.30 10.74
N VAL A 38 5.22 6.11 11.19
CA VAL A 38 5.84 7.17 10.40
C VAL A 38 7.35 6.93 10.31
N TYR A 39 7.92 7.05 9.12
CA TYR A 39 9.37 7.12 8.98
C TYR A 39 9.87 8.53 9.26
N LEU A 40 10.89 8.63 10.09
CA LEU A 40 11.69 9.83 10.25
C LEU A 40 12.90 9.71 9.32
N LEU A 41 12.84 10.38 8.17
CA LEU A 41 13.95 10.41 7.24
C LEU A 41 14.71 11.73 7.42
N VAL A 42 15.97 11.74 7.01
CA VAL A 42 16.82 12.93 7.03
C VAL A 42 17.30 13.17 5.60
N ASP A 43 17.06 14.36 5.06
CA ASP A 43 17.54 14.71 3.73
C ASP A 43 19.05 15.05 3.72
N SER A 44 19.62 15.30 2.55
CA SER A 44 21.03 15.66 2.39
C SER A 44 21.42 16.98 3.06
N GLY A 45 20.44 17.80 3.47
CA GLY A 45 20.63 19.03 4.24
C GLY A 45 20.47 18.84 5.75
N GLY A 46 20.27 17.60 6.22
CA GLY A 46 20.07 17.31 7.64
C GLY A 46 18.65 17.60 8.15
N ARG A 47 17.68 17.86 7.26
CA ARG A 47 16.31 18.16 7.66
C ARG A 47 15.52 16.88 7.87
N LEU A 48 14.85 16.80 9.02
CA LEU A 48 13.92 15.73 9.33
C LEU A 48 12.63 15.87 8.49
N ILE A 49 12.26 14.81 7.78
CA ILE A 49 11.02 14.70 7.02
C ILE A 49 10.23 13.49 7.53
N THR A 50 8.91 13.68 7.69
CA THR A 50 7.99 12.62 8.08
C THR A 50 7.30 12.10 6.83
N ARG A 51 7.36 10.79 6.60
CA ARG A 51 6.58 10.15 5.53
C ARG A 51 5.65 9.10 6.14
N ALA A 52 4.37 9.20 5.84
CA ALA A 52 3.41 8.17 6.20
C ALA A 52 3.81 6.86 5.51
N GLN A 53 3.84 5.76 6.25
CA GLN A 53 4.00 4.43 5.65
C GLN A 53 2.62 3.80 5.55
N TYR A 54 2.18 3.51 4.33
CA TYR A 54 1.04 2.64 4.14
C TYR A 54 1.39 1.25 4.66
N ARG A 55 0.64 0.80 5.66
CA ARG A 55 0.70 -0.57 6.17
C ARG A 55 -0.61 -1.24 5.85
N ALA A 56 -0.53 -2.50 5.43
CA ALA A 56 -1.73 -3.28 5.16
C ALA A 56 -2.62 -3.32 6.41
N ALA A 57 -3.83 -2.79 6.27
CA ALA A 57 -4.89 -2.82 7.27
C ALA A 57 -6.04 -3.73 6.82
N THR A 58 -6.13 -4.00 5.53
CA THR A 58 -7.16 -4.84 4.92
C THR A 58 -6.50 -6.00 4.17
N PHE A 59 -7.02 -7.21 4.40
CA PHE A 59 -6.59 -8.45 3.77
C PHE A 59 -7.81 -9.09 3.13
N LYS A 60 -7.72 -9.43 1.84
CA LYS A 60 -8.77 -10.16 1.12
C LYS A 60 -8.23 -11.54 0.76
N VAL A 61 -8.91 -12.58 1.23
CA VAL A 61 -8.59 -13.97 0.92
C VAL A 61 -9.22 -14.33 -0.42
N ILE A 62 -8.44 -14.98 -1.28
CA ILE A 62 -8.90 -15.58 -2.52
C ILE A 62 -8.88 -17.10 -2.28
N ASP A 63 -10.06 -17.71 -2.21
CA ASP A 63 -10.21 -19.13 -1.89
C ASP A 63 -10.62 -19.91 -3.13
N ALA A 64 -9.63 -20.52 -3.80
CA ALA A 64 -9.82 -21.41 -4.95
C ALA A 64 -10.76 -20.84 -6.04
N VAL A 65 -10.54 -19.59 -6.41
CA VAL A 65 -11.35 -18.90 -7.42
C VAL A 65 -10.91 -19.34 -8.81
N ALA A 66 -11.83 -19.95 -9.57
CA ALA A 66 -11.61 -20.24 -10.98
C ALA A 66 -11.76 -18.96 -11.82
N ILE A 67 -10.70 -18.59 -12.54
CA ILE A 67 -10.65 -17.41 -13.40
C ILE A 67 -10.39 -17.88 -14.83
N THR A 68 -11.26 -17.47 -15.74
CA THR A 68 -11.08 -17.71 -17.18
C THR A 68 -10.30 -16.54 -17.76
N ALA A 69 -9.27 -16.83 -18.57
CA ALA A 69 -8.45 -15.78 -19.16
C ALA A 69 -9.28 -14.78 -19.97
N GLY A 70 -9.07 -13.49 -19.74
CA GLY A 70 -9.84 -12.41 -20.37
C GLY A 70 -11.22 -12.19 -19.74
N THR A 71 -11.52 -12.85 -18.63
CA THR A 71 -12.73 -12.66 -17.82
C THR A 71 -12.32 -12.44 -16.37
N PRO A 72 -11.89 -11.22 -16.01
CA PRO A 72 -11.38 -10.92 -14.68
C PRO A 72 -12.40 -11.22 -13.58
N ALA A 73 -11.91 -11.64 -12.43
CA ALA A 73 -12.69 -11.80 -11.22
C ALA A 73 -12.46 -10.63 -10.26
N THR A 74 -13.53 -10.11 -9.67
CA THR A 74 -13.41 -9.11 -8.60
C THR A 74 -12.82 -9.75 -7.34
N VAL A 75 -11.68 -9.23 -6.87
CA VAL A 75 -10.98 -9.74 -5.66
C VAL A 75 -11.07 -8.78 -4.47
N TRP A 76 -11.43 -7.51 -4.72
CA TRP A 76 -11.68 -6.54 -3.66
C TRP A 76 -12.68 -5.47 -4.11
N THR A 77 -13.85 -5.42 -3.47
CA THR A 77 -14.78 -4.29 -3.53
C THR A 77 -14.54 -3.36 -2.33
N PRO A 78 -14.18 -2.09 -2.53
CA PRO A 78 -13.99 -1.15 -1.43
C PRO A 78 -15.32 -0.84 -0.72
N ALA A 79 -15.26 -0.34 0.51
CA ALA A 79 -16.41 0.33 1.10
C ALA A 79 -16.84 1.54 0.24
N SER A 80 -18.13 1.90 0.30
CA SER A 80 -18.64 2.98 -0.54
C SER A 80 -17.90 4.30 -0.29
N GLY A 81 -17.53 4.96 -1.38
CA GLY A 81 -16.75 6.20 -1.40
C GLY A 81 -15.26 6.02 -1.09
N LYS A 82 -14.76 4.78 -1.01
CA LYS A 82 -13.35 4.47 -0.74
C LYS A 82 -12.62 4.00 -1.99
N THR A 83 -11.31 4.25 -1.99
CA THR A 83 -10.38 3.76 -3.02
C THR A 83 -9.53 2.63 -2.45
N VAL A 84 -9.24 1.60 -3.24
CA VAL A 84 -8.30 0.53 -2.85
C VAL A 84 -6.87 0.96 -3.17
N ARG A 85 -5.94 0.72 -2.24
CA ARG A 85 -4.50 0.77 -2.47
C ARG A 85 -3.89 -0.60 -2.23
N LEU A 86 -3.47 -1.25 -3.31
CA LEU A 86 -2.81 -2.56 -3.29
C LEU A 86 -1.37 -2.40 -2.78
N LEU A 87 -1.03 -3.05 -1.67
CA LEU A 87 0.32 -3.03 -1.08
C LEU A 87 1.08 -4.34 -1.31
N GLY A 88 0.39 -5.41 -1.68
CA GLY A 88 1.04 -6.66 -2.07
C GLY A 88 0.09 -7.86 -2.08
N TRP A 89 0.68 -9.02 -2.32
CA TRP A 89 -0.05 -10.28 -2.45
C TRP A 89 0.82 -11.50 -2.11
N ALA A 90 0.15 -12.61 -1.82
CA ALA A 90 0.72 -13.95 -1.74
C ALA A 90 -0.27 -14.89 -2.44
N LEU A 91 0.07 -15.34 -3.65
CA LEU A 91 -0.86 -16.04 -4.53
C LEU A 91 -0.25 -17.32 -5.09
N SER A 92 -1.12 -18.27 -5.41
CA SER A 92 -0.79 -19.47 -6.17
C SER A 92 -1.72 -19.63 -7.36
N SER A 93 -1.23 -20.28 -8.41
CA SER A 93 -2.00 -20.61 -9.62
C SER A 93 -1.94 -22.11 -9.90
N THR A 94 -3.06 -22.75 -10.20
CA THR A 94 -3.06 -24.18 -10.60
C THR A 94 -2.51 -24.41 -12.01
N ALA A 95 -2.49 -23.40 -12.86
CA ALA A 95 -1.98 -23.45 -14.23
C ALA A 95 -0.78 -22.50 -14.44
N GLY A 96 -0.05 -22.70 -15.53
CA GLY A 96 1.01 -21.79 -15.93
C GLY A 96 0.45 -20.47 -16.44
N ALA A 97 0.34 -19.48 -15.55
CA ALA A 97 -0.29 -18.19 -15.82
C ALA A 97 0.43 -17.06 -15.06
N ALA A 98 0.51 -15.88 -15.67
CA ALA A 98 0.70 -14.66 -14.91
C ALA A 98 -0.66 -14.22 -14.34
N LEU A 99 -0.63 -13.69 -13.11
CA LEU A 99 -1.81 -13.17 -12.42
C LEU A 99 -1.77 -11.65 -12.54
N GLU A 100 -2.77 -11.08 -13.19
CA GLU A 100 -2.79 -9.68 -13.63
C GLU A 100 -3.83 -8.88 -12.83
N PHE A 101 -3.37 -7.96 -12.01
CA PHE A 101 -4.25 -7.04 -11.29
C PHE A 101 -4.71 -5.92 -12.21
N GLN A 102 -6.00 -5.61 -12.13
CA GLN A 102 -6.64 -4.58 -12.94
C GLN A 102 -7.52 -3.69 -12.06
N ASP A 103 -7.73 -2.47 -12.54
CA ASP A 103 -8.73 -1.55 -12.01
C ASP A 103 -10.02 -1.69 -12.85
N SER A 104 -11.16 -1.93 -12.20
CA SER A 104 -12.46 -2.04 -12.89
C SER A 104 -12.87 -0.79 -13.66
N GLY A 105 -12.32 0.38 -13.31
CA GLY A 105 -12.52 1.64 -14.04
C GLY A 105 -11.75 1.71 -15.37
N THR A 106 -10.73 0.87 -15.55
CA THR A 106 -9.95 0.73 -16.80
C THR A 106 -9.70 -0.74 -17.16
N PRO A 107 -10.75 -1.50 -17.53
CA PRO A 107 -10.62 -2.93 -17.82
C PRO A 107 -9.54 -3.22 -18.87
N GLY A 108 -8.77 -4.28 -18.65
CA GLY A 108 -7.66 -4.70 -19.52
C GLY A 108 -6.34 -3.95 -19.31
N THR A 109 -6.30 -2.92 -18.44
CA THR A 109 -5.04 -2.27 -18.07
C THR A 109 -4.45 -2.94 -16.83
N VAL A 110 -3.31 -3.61 -17.00
CA VAL A 110 -2.60 -4.27 -15.90
C VAL A 110 -1.86 -3.24 -15.04
N ILE A 111 -2.21 -3.16 -13.76
CA ILE A 111 -1.60 -2.22 -12.80
C ILE A 111 -0.48 -2.85 -11.97
N ALA A 112 -0.51 -4.18 -11.84
CA ALA A 112 0.53 -5.00 -11.22
C ALA A 112 0.37 -6.46 -11.71
N GLN A 113 1.45 -7.25 -11.70
CA GLN A 113 1.36 -8.66 -12.06
C GLN A 113 2.42 -9.51 -11.38
N THR A 114 2.17 -10.82 -11.30
CA THR A 114 3.23 -11.81 -11.06
C THR A 114 4.07 -12.01 -12.33
N PRO A 115 5.30 -12.57 -12.23
CA PRO A 115 5.90 -13.27 -13.36
C PRO A 115 4.98 -14.39 -13.85
N LEU A 116 5.26 -14.94 -15.04
CA LEU A 116 4.62 -16.17 -15.49
C LEU A 116 4.94 -17.30 -14.50
N LEU A 117 3.91 -17.76 -13.79
CA LEU A 117 4.06 -18.84 -12.82
C LEU A 117 4.06 -20.19 -13.53
N ALA A 118 4.71 -21.19 -12.93
CA ALA A 118 4.46 -22.58 -13.29
C ALA A 118 3.10 -23.04 -12.72
N ALA A 119 2.59 -24.17 -13.20
CA ALA A 119 1.44 -24.82 -12.57
C ALA A 119 1.74 -25.17 -11.10
N ALA A 120 0.79 -24.90 -10.21
CA ALA A 120 0.96 -24.92 -8.74
C ALA A 120 2.05 -23.96 -8.21
N GLY A 121 2.49 -22.99 -9.03
CA GLY A 121 3.46 -21.98 -8.64
C GLY A 121 2.88 -21.01 -7.61
N VAL A 122 3.72 -20.58 -6.68
CA VAL A 122 3.40 -19.59 -5.64
C VAL A 122 4.27 -18.36 -5.85
N HIS A 123 3.72 -17.18 -5.60
CA HIS A 123 4.44 -15.93 -5.67
C HIS A 123 3.98 -14.95 -4.59
N ASN A 124 4.95 -14.37 -3.89
CA ASN A 124 4.75 -13.25 -2.98
C ASN A 124 5.24 -11.98 -3.67
N SER A 125 4.48 -10.89 -3.58
CA SER A 125 4.88 -9.62 -4.16
C SER A 125 6.24 -9.17 -3.61
N PRO A 126 7.12 -8.59 -4.43
CA PRO A 126 8.24 -7.81 -3.91
C PRO A 126 7.72 -6.58 -3.16
N ASP A 127 8.62 -5.84 -2.51
CA ASP A 127 8.27 -4.50 -2.01
C ASP A 127 7.93 -3.59 -3.20
N ILE A 128 6.67 -3.13 -3.26
CA ILE A 128 6.15 -2.24 -4.29
C ILE A 128 6.03 -0.78 -3.79
N GLY A 129 6.72 -0.44 -2.70
CA GLY A 129 6.80 0.92 -2.17
C GLY A 129 5.47 1.37 -1.53
N GLU A 130 4.91 2.48 -1.98
CA GLU A 130 3.63 3.01 -1.47
C GLU A 130 2.40 2.25 -2.00
N GLY A 131 2.62 1.18 -2.77
CA GLY A 131 1.56 0.44 -3.43
C GLY A 131 0.96 1.16 -4.62
N VAL A 132 -0.05 0.54 -5.19
CA VAL A 132 -0.77 1.02 -6.37
C VAL A 132 -2.20 1.35 -5.97
N ALA A 133 -2.58 2.63 -6.05
CA ALA A 133 -3.95 3.06 -5.83
C ALA A 133 -4.78 2.90 -7.11
N LEU A 134 -6.03 2.48 -6.95
CA LEU A 134 -7.00 2.51 -8.03
C LEU A 134 -7.34 3.97 -8.39
N ALA A 135 -7.79 4.18 -9.62
CA ALA A 135 -7.95 5.49 -10.22
C ALA A 135 -9.07 6.34 -9.59
N ALA A 136 -10.11 5.69 -9.04
CA ALA A 136 -11.26 6.35 -8.46
C ALA A 136 -11.85 5.59 -7.26
N ALA A 137 -12.62 6.30 -6.45
CA ALA A 137 -13.45 5.70 -5.41
C ALA A 137 -14.48 4.74 -6.02
N ASP A 138 -14.89 3.75 -5.25
CA ASP A 138 -15.83 2.68 -5.64
C ASP A 138 -15.33 1.73 -6.75
N ASN A 139 -14.16 1.98 -7.35
CA ASN A 139 -13.52 1.02 -8.25
C ASN A 139 -13.11 -0.24 -7.49
N THR A 140 -13.33 -1.40 -8.10
CA THR A 140 -12.92 -2.68 -7.54
C THR A 140 -11.56 -3.13 -8.07
N LEU A 141 -10.78 -3.80 -7.23
CA LEU A 141 -9.59 -4.52 -7.68
C LEU A 141 -10.04 -5.83 -8.32
N GLU A 142 -9.62 -6.04 -9.56
CA GLU A 142 -9.88 -7.24 -10.33
C GLU A 142 -8.60 -8.02 -10.57
N LEU A 143 -8.75 -9.33 -10.77
CA LEU A 143 -7.67 -10.25 -11.08
C LEU A 143 -8.04 -11.03 -12.33
N ASP A 144 -7.19 -10.95 -13.35
CA ASP A 144 -7.25 -11.79 -14.55
C ASP A 144 -6.05 -12.74 -14.58
N VAL A 145 -6.10 -13.70 -15.50
CA VAL A 145 -5.06 -14.71 -15.70
C VAL A 145 -4.72 -14.83 -17.18
N THR A 146 -3.43 -14.95 -17.51
CA THR A 146 -3.02 -15.14 -18.91
C THR A 146 -3.39 -16.52 -19.47
N ALA A 147 -3.70 -17.47 -18.60
CA ALA A 147 -4.24 -18.78 -18.93
C ALA A 147 -5.22 -19.22 -17.83
N THR A 148 -6.38 -19.78 -18.21
CA THR A 148 -7.43 -20.20 -17.28
C THR A 148 -6.88 -21.05 -16.14
N SER A 149 -7.15 -20.62 -14.91
CA SER A 149 -6.54 -21.17 -13.71
C SER A 149 -7.46 -21.03 -12.50
N THR A 150 -7.22 -21.85 -11.48
CA THR A 150 -7.74 -21.62 -10.14
C THR A 150 -6.67 -20.91 -9.32
N VAL A 151 -7.03 -19.75 -8.76
CA VAL A 151 -6.15 -18.91 -7.96
C VAL A 151 -6.54 -19.02 -6.49
N SER A 152 -5.53 -19.12 -5.62
CA SER A 152 -5.70 -19.10 -4.16
C SER A 152 -4.65 -18.21 -3.50
N GLY A 153 -4.97 -17.67 -2.32
CA GLY A 153 -4.04 -16.91 -1.50
C GLY A 153 -4.68 -15.67 -0.89
N MET A 154 -3.94 -14.56 -0.89
CA MET A 154 -4.43 -13.29 -0.36
C MET A 154 -3.82 -12.08 -1.08
N VAL A 155 -4.59 -11.00 -1.08
CA VAL A 155 -4.15 -9.64 -1.44
C VAL A 155 -4.30 -8.74 -0.22
N PHE A 156 -3.42 -7.76 -0.07
CA PHE A 156 -3.41 -6.91 1.11
C PHE A 156 -3.07 -5.46 0.77
N GLY A 157 -3.64 -4.54 1.55
CA GLY A 157 -3.61 -3.12 1.24
C GLY A 157 -4.35 -2.27 2.27
N VAL A 158 -4.82 -1.10 1.82
CA VAL A 158 -5.70 -0.22 2.60
C VAL A 158 -6.87 0.26 1.73
N GLU A 159 -7.93 0.71 2.40
CA GLU A 159 -8.99 1.53 1.79
C GLU A 159 -8.81 2.97 2.25
N GLU A 160 -8.77 3.93 1.33
CA GLU A 160 -8.58 5.36 1.61
C GLU A 160 -9.78 6.21 1.19
#